data_AF-A0A7Z1AXL0-F1
#
_entry.id   AF-A0A7Z1AXL0-F1
#
_cell.length_a   1.000
_cell.length_b   1.000
_cell.length_c   1.000
_cell.angle_alpha   90.00
_cell.angle_beta   90.00
_cell.angle_gamma   90.00
#
_symmetry.space_group_name_H-M   'P 1'
#
loop_
_entity.id
_entity.type
_entity.pdbx_description
1 polymer ?
#
loop_
_entity_poly.entity_id
_entity_poly.type
_entity_poly.pdbx_seq_one_letter_code
_entity_poly.pdbx_strand_id
1 'polypeptide(L)'
;MSGDDRRTSHQRLRLLRADFLDRADVIDGGVRKLLADLDLDSFGEDRERMLDALMGISRAADALRALARGDLTEADEATSSMAYYARRALG
;
A
#
# COMPACT_ATOMS: atom_id res chain seq x y z
N MET A 1 -17.70 31.30 -7.72
CA MET A 1 -17.63 29.87 -7.33
C MET A 1 -18.58 29.67 -6.16
N SER A 2 -19.67 28.95 -6.39
CA SER A 2 -20.84 28.94 -5.52
C SER A 2 -20.63 27.96 -4.35
N GLY A 3 -21.29 28.19 -3.21
CA GLY A 3 -21.12 27.38 -1.99
C GLY A 3 -21.53 25.90 -2.13
N ASP A 4 -22.14 25.53 -3.25
CA ASP A 4 -22.54 24.17 -3.61
C ASP A 4 -21.37 23.38 -4.25
N ASP A 5 -20.53 24.05 -5.05
CA ASP A 5 -19.34 23.45 -5.68
C ASP A 5 -18.31 23.01 -4.63
N ARG A 6 -18.15 23.82 -3.57
CA ARG A 6 -17.23 23.53 -2.47
C ARG A 6 -17.69 22.32 -1.66
N ARG A 7 -18.99 22.23 -1.33
CA ARG A 7 -19.56 21.08 -0.61
C ARG A 7 -19.41 19.78 -1.39
N THR A 8 -19.72 19.82 -2.69
CA THR A 8 -19.57 18.67 -3.58
C THR A 8 -18.12 18.20 -3.66
N SER A 9 -17.17 19.14 -3.72
CA SER A 9 -15.73 18.84 -3.77
C SER A 9 -15.21 18.22 -2.47
N HIS A 10 -15.62 18.74 -1.31
CA HIS A 10 -15.26 18.16 -0.01
C HIS A 10 -15.83 16.74 0.18
N GLN A 11 -17.06 16.51 -0.28
CA GLN A 11 -17.67 15.19 -0.23
C GLN A 11 -16.92 14.19 -1.11
N ARG A 12 -16.55 14.59 -2.34
CA ARG A 12 -15.73 13.75 -3.24
C ARG A 12 -14.37 13.40 -2.63
N LEU A 13 -13.68 14.38 -2.03
CA LEU A 13 -12.41 14.13 -1.34
C LEU A 13 -12.56 13.16 -0.17
N ARG A 14 -13.64 13.28 0.62
CA ARG A 14 -13.91 12.36 1.72
C ARG A 14 -14.14 10.92 1.21
N LEU A 15 -14.90 10.76 0.14
CA LEU A 15 -15.15 9.45 -0.48
C LEU A 15 -13.85 8.84 -1.03
N LEU A 16 -13.03 9.64 -1.71
CA LEU A 16 -11.74 9.20 -2.23
C LEU A 16 -10.79 8.75 -1.11
N ARG A 17 -10.73 9.50 -0.01
CA ARG A 17 -9.93 9.11 1.17
C ARG A 17 -10.40 7.79 1.77
N ALA A 18 -11.72 7.59 1.87
CA ALA A 18 -12.27 6.35 2.39
C ALA A 18 -11.93 5.15 1.48
N ASP A 19 -12.02 5.33 0.15
CA ASP A 19 -11.64 4.29 -0.81
C ASP A 19 -10.16 3.93 -0.69
N PHE A 20 -9.25 4.90 -0.59
CA PHE A 20 -7.82 4.61 -0.39
C PHE A 20 -7.55 3.79 0.87
N LEU A 21 -8.21 4.10 1.99
CA LEU A 21 -8.05 3.36 3.23
C LEU A 21 -8.60 1.94 3.12
N ASP A 22 -9.78 1.76 2.52
CA ASP A 22 -10.37 0.44 2.27
C ASP A 22 -9.45 -0.44 1.42
N ARG A 23 -8.88 0.13 0.35
CA ARG A 23 -7.91 -0.57 -0.50
C ARG A 23 -6.64 -0.95 0.25
N ALA A 24 -6.11 -0.07 1.10
CA ALA A 24 -4.95 -0.36 1.93
C ALA A 24 -5.22 -1.54 2.88
N ASP A 25 -6.40 -1.56 3.51
CA ASP A 25 -6.78 -2.62 4.45
C ASP A 25 -6.98 -3.97 3.75
N VAL A 26 -7.54 -3.97 2.53
CA VAL A 26 -7.65 -5.17 1.69
C VAL A 26 -6.26 -5.73 1.35
N ILE A 27 -5.32 -4.86 0.98
CA ILE A 27 -3.94 -5.26 0.67
C ILE A 27 -3.26 -5.88 1.91
N ASP A 28 -3.33 -5.20 3.05
CA ASP A 28 -2.77 -5.70 4.31
C ASP A 28 -3.36 -7.04 4.72
N GLY A 29 -4.69 -7.18 4.58
CA GLY A 29 -5.39 -8.44 4.84
C GLY A 29 -4.89 -9.57 3.93
N GLY A 30 -4.67 -9.27 2.65
CA GLY A 30 -4.08 -10.19 1.69
C GLY A 30 -2.65 -10.60 2.06
N VAL A 31 -1.79 -9.65 2.42
CA VAL A 31 -0.41 -9.91 2.86
C VAL A 31 -0.39 -10.79 4.11
N ARG A 32 -1.23 -10.50 5.12
CA ARG A 32 -1.32 -11.32 6.34
C ARG A 32 -1.74 -12.75 6.04
N LYS A 33 -2.70 -12.93 5.14
CA LYS A 33 -3.13 -14.27 4.71
C LYS A 33 -1.98 -15.01 4.01
N LEU A 34 -1.29 -14.36 3.08
CA LEU A 34 -0.15 -14.95 2.39
C LEU A 34 0.98 -15.31 3.36
N LEU A 35 1.31 -14.43 4.31
CA LEU A 35 2.31 -14.71 5.34
C LEU A 35 1.93 -15.90 6.23
N ALA A 36 0.65 -16.10 6.52
CA ALA A 36 0.17 -17.24 7.29
C ALA A 36 0.23 -18.56 6.51
N ASP A 37 0.02 -18.49 5.19
CA ASP A 37 0.08 -19.64 4.29
C ASP A 37 1.53 -20.00 3.88
N LEU A 38 2.49 -19.08 4.09
CA LEU A 38 3.90 -19.30 3.78
C LEU A 38 4.55 -20.19 4.84
N ASP A 39 5.18 -21.27 4.38
CA ASP A 39 6.06 -22.10 5.21
C ASP A 39 7.38 -21.36 5.50
N LEU A 40 7.42 -20.70 6.65
CA LEU A 40 8.55 -19.90 7.11
C LEU A 40 9.73 -20.73 7.64
N ASP A 41 9.55 -22.06 7.81
CA ASP A 41 10.59 -22.95 8.32
C ASP A 41 11.59 -23.40 7.22
N SER A 42 11.31 -23.06 5.96
CA SER A 42 12.25 -23.26 4.85
C SER A 42 13.31 -22.15 4.76
N PHE A 43 14.59 -22.51 4.61
CA PHE A 43 15.69 -21.57 4.43
C PHE A 43 16.10 -21.52 2.93
N GLY A 44 16.11 -20.33 2.31
CA GLY A 44 16.58 -20.16 0.92
C GLY A 44 16.35 -18.77 0.31
N GLU A 45 17.06 -18.47 -0.78
CA GLU A 45 16.96 -17.20 -1.53
C GLU A 45 15.55 -16.94 -2.07
N ASP A 46 14.82 -17.98 -2.48
CA ASP A 46 13.44 -17.84 -2.97
C ASP A 46 12.49 -17.32 -1.89
N ARG A 47 12.72 -17.69 -0.63
CA ARG A 47 11.96 -17.16 0.52
C ARG A 47 12.25 -15.68 0.71
N GLU A 48 13.51 -15.26 0.62
CA GLU A 48 13.88 -13.85 0.74
C GLU A 48 13.21 -13.02 -0.37
N ARG A 49 13.20 -13.52 -1.60
CA ARG A 49 12.49 -12.88 -2.72
C ARG A 49 10.98 -12.79 -2.49
N MET A 50 10.36 -13.82 -1.92
CA MET A 50 8.94 -13.82 -1.55
C MET A 50 8.65 -12.79 -0.45
N LEU A 51 9.49 -12.72 0.58
CA LEU A 51 9.35 -11.71 1.64
C LEU A 51 9.55 -10.30 1.10
N ASP A 52 10.53 -10.09 0.21
CA ASP A 52 10.72 -8.81 -0.47
C ASP A 52 9.48 -8.45 -1.31
N ALA A 53 8.86 -9.40 -2.03
CA ALA A 53 7.62 -9.14 -2.75
C ALA A 53 6.48 -8.70 -1.82
N LEU A 54 6.30 -9.37 -0.68
CA LEU A 54 5.27 -9.03 0.32
C LEU A 54 5.55 -7.68 0.99
N MET A 55 6.81 -7.34 1.22
CA MET A 55 7.20 -6.01 1.70
C MET A 55 6.86 -4.93 0.68
N GLY A 56 7.13 -5.17 -0.61
CA GLY A 56 6.72 -4.27 -1.69
C GLY A 56 5.21 -4.04 -1.70
N ILE A 57 4.41 -5.11 -1.58
CA ILE A 57 2.94 -5.03 -1.50
C ILE A 57 2.49 -4.22 -0.27
N SER A 58 3.13 -4.43 0.88
CA SER A 58 2.83 -3.67 2.11
C SER A 58 3.13 -2.17 1.93
N ARG A 59 4.20 -1.83 1.20
CA ARG A 59 4.50 -0.44 0.86
C ARG A 59 3.48 0.20 -0.08
N ALA A 60 2.82 -0.57 -0.94
CA ALA A 60 1.70 -0.07 -1.72
C ALA A 60 0.53 0.33 -0.80
N ALA A 61 0.23 -0.45 0.25
CA ALA A 61 -0.78 -0.09 1.24
C ALA A 61 -0.41 1.18 2.02
N ASP A 62 0.87 1.33 2.40
CA ASP A 62 1.37 2.55 3.05
C ASP A 62 1.19 3.80 2.16
N ALA A 63 1.49 3.69 0.86
CA ALA A 63 1.30 4.79 -0.08
C ALA A 63 -0.17 5.22 -0.17
N LEU A 64 -1.11 4.27 -0.18
CA LEU A 64 -2.55 4.56 -0.17
C LEU A 64 -2.97 5.28 1.12
N ARG A 65 -2.43 4.88 2.27
CA ARG A 65 -2.68 5.55 3.57
C ARG A 65 -2.11 6.97 3.61
N ALA A 66 -0.93 7.19 3.03
CA ALA A 66 -0.34 8.51 2.88
C ALA A 66 -1.20 9.41 1.97
N LEU A 67 -1.65 8.90 0.82
CA LEU A 67 -2.57 9.59 -0.08
C LEU A 67 -3.91 9.93 0.59
N ALA A 68 -4.45 9.04 1.43
CA ALA A 68 -5.67 9.31 2.19
C ALA A 68 -5.49 10.47 3.20
N ARG A 69 -4.29 10.63 3.76
CA ARG A 69 -3.95 11.76 4.65
C ARG A 69 -3.61 13.03 3.88
N GLY A 70 -3.34 12.92 2.58
CA GLY A 70 -2.84 14.02 1.75
C GLY A 70 -1.34 14.28 1.92
N ASP A 71 -0.60 13.29 2.45
CA ASP A 71 0.85 13.35 2.59
C ASP A 71 1.51 12.81 1.33
N LEU A 72 1.92 13.71 0.44
CA LEU A 72 2.54 13.33 -0.83
C LEU A 72 3.99 12.89 -0.67
N THR A 73 4.70 13.38 0.36
CA THR A 73 6.08 13.00 0.63
C THR A 73 6.13 11.56 1.13
N GLU A 74 5.29 11.21 2.10
CA GLU A 74 5.21 9.85 2.62
C GLU A 74 4.73 8.87 1.54
N ALA A 75 3.83 9.30 0.64
CA ALA A 75 3.40 8.49 -0.49
C ALA A 75 4.56 8.20 -1.47
N ASP A 76 5.40 9.20 -1.76
CA ASP A 76 6.57 9.04 -2.63
C ASP A 76 7.64 8.12 -2.00
N GLU A 77 7.90 8.28 -0.71
CA GLU A 77 8.82 7.43 0.06
C GLU A 77 8.35 5.97 0.09
N ALA A 78 7.05 5.74 0.31
CA ALA A 78 6.45 4.42 0.27
C ALA A 78 6.56 3.80 -1.13
N THR A 79 6.30 4.58 -2.19
CA THR A 79 6.40 4.14 -3.58
C THR A 79 7.84 3.80 -3.98
N SER A 80 8.81 4.61 -3.52
CA SER A 80 10.24 4.36 -3.73
C SER A 80 10.70 3.08 -3.02
N SER A 81 10.21 2.86 -1.79
CA SER A 81 10.46 1.63 -1.03
C SER A 81 9.83 0.41 -1.71
N MET A 82 8.60 0.54 -2.21
CA MET A 82 7.94 -0.50 -3.00
C MET A 82 8.80 -0.91 -4.21
N ALA A 83 9.32 0.06 -4.97
CA ALA A 83 10.18 -0.21 -6.12
C ALA A 83 11.50 -0.90 -5.72
N TYR A 84 12.08 -0.53 -4.58
CA TYR A 84 13.27 -1.21 -4.04
C TYR A 84 13.00 -2.70 -3.77
N TYR A 85 11.92 -3.02 -3.07
CA TYR A 85 11.55 -4.39 -2.74
C TYR A 85 11.14 -5.21 -3.98
N ALA A 86 10.42 -4.59 -4.92
CA ALA A 86 10.05 -5.23 -6.18
C ALA A 86 11.29 -5.66 -6.99
N ARG A 87 12.33 -4.82 -7.04
CA ARG A 87 13.60 -5.18 -7.70
C ARG A 87 14.24 -6.40 -7.03
N ARG A 88 14.33 -6.40 -5.70
CA ARG A 88 14.95 -7.52 -4.97
C ARG A 88 14.20 -8.84 -5.15
N ALA A 89 12.87 -8.78 -5.20
CA ALA A 89 12.03 -9.96 -5.43
C ALA A 89 12.25 -10.59 -6.81
N LEU A 90 12.61 -9.80 -7.83
CA LEU A 90 12.78 -10.27 -9.21
C LEU A 90 14.17 -10.82 -9.52
N GLY A 91 15.17 -10.56 -8.66
CA GLY A 91 16.57 -10.91 -8.89
C GLY A 91 17.23 -10.03 -9.95
#